data_AF-A0A0N8NXK4-F1
#
_entry.id   AF-A0A0N8NXK4-F1
#
_cell.length_a   1.000
_cell.length_b   1.000
_cell.length_c   1.000
_cell.angle_alpha   90.00
_cell.angle_beta   90.00
_cell.angle_gamma   90.00
#
_symmetry.space_group_name_H-M   'P 1'
#
loop_
_entity.id
_entity.type
_entity.pdbx_description
1 polymer ?
#
loop_
_entity_poly.entity_id
_entity_poly.type
_entity_poly.pdbx_seq_one_letter_code
_entity_poly.pdbx_strand_id
1 'polypeptide(L)' 'MAREDDDTVYCNVQMSLASGKELLQLVTALRESGSHPNLDTVFDRMQFELTMTIDIVEHPPTWGAAEPTKH' A
#
# COMPACT_ATOMS: atom_id res chain seq x y z
N MET A 1 -12.20 27.36 -7.49
CA MET A 1 -11.10 26.47 -7.91
C MET A 1 -11.77 25.27 -8.52
N ALA A 2 -11.55 25.02 -9.80
CA ALA A 2 -12.14 23.86 -10.47
C ALA A 2 -11.73 22.61 -9.68
N ARG A 3 -12.70 21.80 -9.27
CA ARG A 3 -12.41 20.41 -8.94
C ARG A 3 -11.98 19.82 -10.26
N GLU A 4 -10.67 19.66 -10.45
CA GLU A 4 -10.18 18.69 -11.43
C GLU A 4 -10.95 17.41 -11.12
N ASP A 5 -11.74 16.93 -12.07
CA ASP A 5 -12.33 15.59 -11.99
C ASP A 5 -11.14 14.65 -11.86
N ASP A 6 -10.80 14.30 -10.62
CA ASP A 6 -9.82 13.29 -10.32
C ASP A 6 -10.45 11.97 -10.76
N ASP A 7 -10.23 11.62 -12.02
CA ASP A 7 -10.64 10.36 -12.69
C ASP A 7 -9.93 9.13 -12.06
N THR A 8 -9.50 9.25 -10.80
CA THR A 8 -8.87 8.20 -10.01
C THR A 8 -9.92 7.23 -9.49
N VAL A 9 -9.74 5.96 -9.84
CA VAL A 9 -10.55 4.86 -9.31
C VAL A 9 -9.94 4.38 -8.00
N TYR A 10 -10.70 4.50 -6.91
CA TYR A 10 -10.32 3.97 -5.60
C TYR A 10 -10.84 2.54 -5.40
N CYS A 11 -9.95 1.61 -5.05
CA CYS A 11 -10.30 0.24 -4.73
C CYS A 11 -9.64 -0.17 -3.40
N ASN A 12 -10.44 -0.70 -2.48
CA ASN A 12 -9.95 -1.32 -1.25
C ASN A 12 -9.88 -2.83 -1.43
N VAL A 13 -8.70 -3.42 -1.27
CA VAL A 13 -8.49 -4.86 -1.43
C VAL A 13 -8.02 -5.45 -0.11
N GLN A 14 -8.78 -6.41 0.42
CA GLN A 14 -8.38 -7.21 1.57
C GLN A 14 -7.84 -8.56 1.11
N MET A 15 -6.75 -9.01 1.72
CA MET A 15 -6.11 -10.28 1.39
C MET A 15 -5.31 -10.83 2.56
N SER A 16 -4.86 -12.08 2.45
CA SER A 16 -3.94 -12.68 3.43
C SER A 16 -2.54 -12.06 3.33
N LEU A 17 -1.73 -12.14 4.40
CA LEU A 17 -0.34 -11.69 4.38
C LEU A 17 0.47 -12.35 3.25
N ALA A 18 0.27 -13.65 3.02
CA ALA A 18 0.95 -14.38 1.95
C ALA A 18 0.58 -13.82 0.57
N SER A 19 -0.72 -13.62 0.33
CA SER A 19 -1.21 -13.01 -0.92
C SER A 19 -0.72 -11.57 -1.09
N GLY A 20 -0.62 -10.80 0.00
CA GLY A 20 -0.06 -9.44 -0.03
C GLY A 20 1.40 -9.41 -0.47
N LYS A 21 2.22 -10.33 0.06
CA LYS A 21 3.63 -10.48 -0.34
C LYS A 21 3.78 -10.90 -1.80
N GLU A 22 2.96 -11.85 -2.24
CA GLU A 22 2.93 -12.28 -3.64
C GLU A 22 2.50 -11.14 -4.57
N LEU A 23 1.46 -10.39 -4.21
CA LEU A 23 1.01 -9.24 -4.99
C LEU A 23 2.08 -8.14 -5.05
N LEU A 24 2.79 -7.87 -3.96
CA LEU A 24 3.90 -6.91 -3.94
C LEU A 24 4.99 -7.32 -4.95
N GLN A 25 5.40 -8.59 -4.94
CA GLN A 25 6.39 -9.12 -5.89
C GLN A 25 5.92 -8.97 -7.35
N LEU A 26 4.64 -9.29 -7.61
CA LEU A 26 4.06 -9.15 -8.95
C LEU A 26 4.05 -7.69 -9.42
N VAL A 27 3.61 -6.75 -8.58
CA VAL A 27 3.55 -5.32 -8.93
C VAL A 27 4.96 -4.76 -9.15
N THR A 28 5.93 -5.14 -8.31
CA THR A 28 7.33 -4.76 -8.52
C THR A 28 7.84 -5.24 -9.88
N ALA A 29 7.63 -6.51 -10.22
CA ALA A 29 8.04 -7.06 -11.52
C ALA A 29 7.33 -6.36 -12.70
N LEU A 30 6.03 -6.07 -12.57
CA LEU A 30 5.28 -5.34 -13.60
C LEU A 30 5.82 -3.93 -13.79
N ARG A 31 6.18 -3.23 -12.72
CA ARG A 31 6.79 -1.90 -12.81
C ARG A 31 8.17 -1.94 -13.46
N GLU A 32 9.05 -2.81 -12.97
CA GLU A 32 10.41 -2.99 -13.48
C GLU A 32 10.42 -3.39 -14.97
N SER A 33 9.38 -4.09 -15.44
CA SER A 33 9.23 -4.43 -16.85
C SER A 33 9.11 -3.22 -17.78
N GLY A 34 8.69 -2.06 -17.28
CA GLY A 34 8.43 -0.85 -18.08
C GLY A 34 7.34 -1.01 -19.14
N SER A 35 6.63 -2.14 -19.16
CA SER A 35 5.69 -2.49 -20.24
C SER A 35 4.34 -1.76 -20.15
N HIS A 36 4.09 -1.06 -19.04
CA HIS A 36 2.84 -0.38 -18.75
C HIS A 36 3.08 1.06 -18.26
N PRO A 37 3.53 1.99 -19.13
CA PRO A 37 3.92 3.34 -18.71
C PRO A 37 2.77 4.14 -18.09
N ASN A 38 1.52 3.93 -18.54
CA ASN A 38 0.34 4.59 -17.96
C ASN A 38 -0.02 4.07 -16.56
N LEU A 39 0.62 3.00 -16.10
CA LEU A 39 0.41 2.40 -14.78
C LEU A 39 1.62 2.58 -13.86
N ASP A 40 2.70 3.27 -14.27
CA ASP A 40 3.90 3.40 -13.43
C ASP A 40 3.57 4.02 -12.07
N THR A 41 2.84 5.14 -12.06
CA THR A 41 2.40 5.80 -10.81
C THR A 41 1.44 4.93 -10.00
N VAL A 42 0.60 4.12 -10.66
CA VAL A 42 -0.29 3.16 -9.99
C VAL A 42 0.51 2.06 -9.31
N PHE A 43 1.50 1.49 -9.99
CA PHE A 43 2.38 0.45 -9.45
C PHE A 43 3.30 0.97 -8.35
N ASP A 44 3.79 2.19 -8.46
CA ASP A 44 4.57 2.86 -7.41
C ASP A 44 3.73 3.02 -6.14
N ARG A 45 2.48 3.51 -6.28
CA ARG A 45 1.57 3.65 -5.14
C ARG A 45 1.20 2.29 -4.54
N MET A 46 0.89 1.29 -5.36
CA MET A 46 0.60 -0.07 -4.89
C MET A 46 1.79 -0.65 -4.10
N GLN A 47 3.02 -0.48 -4.60
CA GLN A 47 4.22 -0.94 -3.88
C GLN A 47 4.38 -0.27 -2.53
N PHE A 48 4.21 1.05 -2.47
CA PHE A 48 4.28 1.80 -1.22
C PHE A 48 3.25 1.29 -0.20
N GLU A 49 1.97 1.23 -0.61
CA GLU A 49 0.86 0.84 0.27
C GLU A 49 0.95 -0.61 0.72
N LEU A 50 1.30 -1.53 -0.18
CA LEU A 50 1.48 -2.94 0.15
C LEU A 50 2.66 -3.13 1.10
N THR A 51 3.79 -2.48 0.84
CA THR A 51 4.98 -2.57 1.70
C THR A 51 4.66 -2.07 3.11
N MET A 52 4.03 -0.90 3.21
CA MET A 52 3.64 -0.32 4.50
C MET A 52 2.62 -1.20 5.24
N THR A 53 1.60 -1.70 4.55
CA THR A 53 0.54 -2.51 5.18
C THR A 53 1.08 -3.87 5.63
N ILE A 54 1.96 -4.48 4.84
CA ILE A 54 2.67 -5.71 5.22
C ILE A 54 3.53 -5.46 6.46
N ASP A 55 4.31 -4.38 6.48
CA ASP A 55 5.15 -4.01 7.63
C ASP A 55 4.32 -3.82 8.90
N ILE A 56 3.16 -3.15 8.83
CA ILE A 56 2.25 -3.01 9.98
C ILE A 56 1.73 -4.37 10.48
N VAL A 57 1.48 -5.33 9.60
CA VAL A 57 1.00 -6.67 10.00
C VAL A 57 2.14 -7.50 10.61
N GLU A 58 3.35 -7.45 10.03
CA GLU A 58 4.51 -8.22 10.50
C GLU A 58 5.18 -7.61 11.73
N HIS A 59 5.17 -6.28 11.80
CA HIS A 59 5.75 -5.46 12.85
C HIS A 59 4.71 -4.47 13.36
N PRO A 60 3.68 -4.96 14.09
CA PRO A 60 2.62 -4.10 14.61
C PRO A 60 3.24 -2.95 15.42
N PRO A 61 2.98 -1.70 15.04
CA PRO A 61 3.50 -0.59 15.80
C PRO A 61 2.86 -0.61 17.19
N THR A 62 3.60 -0.18 18.20
CA THR A 62 3.11 -0.04 19.58
C THR A 62 2.26 1.24 19.72
N TRP A 63 1.30 1.44 18.84
CA TRP A 63 0.36 2.56 18.95
C TRP A 63 -0.55 2.31 20.15
N GLY A 64 -0.24 2.93 21.29
CA GLY A 64 -1.03 2.81 22.52
C GLY A 64 -0.36 2.05 23.66
N ALA A 65 0.95 1.79 23.63
CA ALA A 65 1.72 1.61 24.86
C ALA A 65 1.87 2.97 25.57
N ALA A 66 0.75 3.61 25.90
CA ALA A 66 0.74 4.75 26.78
C ALA A 66 1.25 4.25 28.15
N GLU A 67 2.24 4.96 28.71
CA GLU A 67 2.52 4.82 30.14
C GLU A 67 1.19 5.00 30.91
N PRO A 68 0.96 4.25 32.00
CA PRO A 68 -0.25 4.44 32.79
C PRO A 68 -0.30 5.90 33.24
N THR A 69 -1.26 6.67 32.72
CA THR A 69 -1.55 7.99 33.27
C THR A 69 -2.02 7.78 34.70
N LYS A 70 -1.14 8.11 35.66
CA LYS A 70 -1.42 8.05 37.08
C LYS A 70 -2.48 9.11 37.40
N HIS A 71 -3.73 8.65 37.58
CA HIS A 71 -4.79 9.44 38.18
C HIS A 71 -4.58 9.55 39.70
#